data_AF-A0A969C965-F1
#
_entry.id   AF-A0A969C965-F1
#
_cell.length_a   1.000
_cell.length_b   1.000
_cell.length_c   1.000
_cell.angle_alpha   90.00
_cell.angle_beta   90.00
_cell.angle_gamma   90.00
#
_symmetry.space_group_name_H-M   'P 1'
#
loop_
_entity.id
_entity.type
_entity.pdbx_description
1 polymer ?
#
loop_
_entity_poly.entity_id
_entity_poly.type
_entity_poly.pdbx_seq_one_letter_code
_entity_poly.pdbx_strand_id
1 'polypeptide(L)' 'VEGVRHRRLPVFGVQYHPEASAGPHDSRYLFGEFLELIRGS' A
#
# COMPACT_ATOMS: atom_id res chain seq x y z
N VAL A 1 3.45 -2.94 -14.61
CA VAL A 1 2.64 -3.51 -13.50
C VAL A 1 3.10 -2.79 -12.25
N GLU A 2 2.25 -1.98 -11.64
CA GLU A 2 2.64 -1.03 -10.57
C GLU A 2 2.46 -1.58 -9.14
N GLY A 3 1.89 -2.79 -9.00
CA GLY A 3 1.71 -3.47 -7.71
C GLY A 3 1.01 -4.82 -7.85
N VAL A 4 0.97 -5.57 -6.74
CA VAL A 4 0.38 -6.91 -6.63
C VAL A 4 -0.46 -7.02 -5.34
N ARG A 5 -1.56 -7.78 -5.39
CA ARG A 5 -2.41 -8.09 -4.22
C ARG A 5 -2.72 -9.58 -4.19
N HIS A 6 -2.62 -10.20 -3.01
CA HIS A 6 -3.00 -11.59 -2.84
C HIS A 6 -4.53 -11.73 -2.85
N ARG A 7 -5.05 -12.74 -3.54
CA ARG A 7 -6.51 -12.87 -3.79
C ARG A 7 -7.35 -13.26 -2.57
N ARG A 8 -6.72 -13.84 -1.55
CA ARG A 8 -7.41 -14.44 -0.39
C ARG A 8 -6.86 -13.99 0.95
N LEU A 9 -5.65 -13.47 0.95
CA LEU A 9 -4.96 -13.03 2.16
C LEU A 9 -4.87 -11.51 2.06
N PRO A 10 -4.94 -10.81 3.19
CA PRO A 10 -5.03 -9.38 3.19
C PRO A 10 -3.59 -8.82 3.11
N VAL A 11 -2.93 -9.10 1.97
CA VAL A 11 -1.51 -8.84 1.68
C VAL A 11 -1.39 -8.22 0.29
N PHE A 12 -0.61 -7.15 0.18
CA PHE A 12 -0.32 -6.48 -1.08
C PHE A 12 1.11 -5.92 -1.09
N GLY A 13 1.61 -5.56 -2.27
CA GLY A 13 2.90 -4.91 -2.47
C GLY A 13 2.87 -3.97 -3.66
N VAL A 14 3.70 -2.93 -3.64
CA VAL A 14 3.86 -1.96 -4.72
C VAL A 14 5.32 -1.86 -5.12
N GLN A 15 5.59 -1.51 -6.38
CA GLN A 15 6.96 -1.45 -6.90
C GLN A 15 7.61 -0.07 -6.73
N TYR A 16 6.79 0.98 -6.58
CA TYR A 16 7.25 2.35 -6.33
C TYR A 16 7.36 2.65 -4.84
N HIS A 17 7.91 3.83 -4.52
CA HIS A 17 8.11 4.35 -3.17
C HIS A 17 6.89 5.17 -2.70
N PRO A 18 5.92 4.58 -1.96
CA PRO A 18 4.72 5.30 -1.52
C PRO A 18 5.00 6.40 -0.50
N GLU A 19 6.16 6.38 0.15
CA GLU A 19 6.62 7.39 1.11
C GLU A 19 6.99 8.73 0.45
N ALA A 20 7.24 8.72 -0.88
CA ALA A 20 7.48 9.90 -1.70
C ALA A 20 8.55 10.86 -1.11
N SER A 21 9.80 10.40 -1.02
CA SER A 21 10.95 11.23 -0.61
C SER A 21 11.47 12.05 -1.82
N ALA A 22 10.82 13.19 -2.06
CA ALA A 22 10.90 14.08 -3.26
C ALA A 22 9.99 13.72 -4.45
N GLY A 23 8.92 12.95 -4.22
CA GLY A 23 7.90 12.58 -5.24
C GLY A 23 6.47 13.05 -4.91
N PRO A 24 5.51 12.89 -5.83
CA PRO A 24 4.10 13.21 -5.59
C PRO A 24 3.49 12.30 -4.51
N HIS A 25 2.53 12.83 -3.74
CA HIS A 25 1.93 12.14 -2.59
C HIS A 25 0.78 11.18 -2.96
N ASP A 26 0.64 10.85 -4.23
CA ASP A 26 -0.49 10.14 -4.83
C ASP A 26 -0.67 8.71 -4.30
N SER A 27 0.34 8.18 -3.60
CA SER A 27 0.38 6.81 -3.10
C SER A 27 0.31 6.67 -1.57
N ARG A 28 0.09 7.78 -0.84
CA ARG A 28 0.03 7.75 0.63
C ARG A 28 -1.16 6.95 1.18
N TYR A 29 -2.23 6.76 0.40
CA TYR A 29 -3.42 6.01 0.81
C TYR A 29 -3.09 4.54 1.14
N LEU A 30 -2.01 3.98 0.58
CA LEU A 30 -1.55 2.62 0.85
C LEU A 30 -1.12 2.41 2.31
N PHE A 31 -0.63 3.46 2.98
CA PHE A 31 -0.36 3.40 4.42
C PHE A 31 -1.66 3.29 5.23
N GLY A 32 -2.74 3.95 4.77
CA GLY A 32 -4.07 3.79 5.35
C GLY A 32 -4.57 2.36 5.23
N GLU A 33 -4.50 1.77 4.03
CA GLU A 33 -4.86 0.37 3.82
C GLU A 33 -4.03 -0.58 4.69
N PHE A 34 -2.72 -0.34 4.81
CA PHE A 34 -1.87 -1.14 5.70
C PHE A 34 -2.27 -1.03 7.17
N LEU A 35 -2.70 0.14 7.64
CA LEU A 35 -3.17 0.30 9.01
C LEU A 35 -4.49 -0.43 9.26
N GLU A 36 -5.41 -0.44 8.29
CA GLU A 36 -6.65 -1.22 8.40
C GLU A 36 -6.36 -2.73 8.48
N LEU A 37 -5.35 -3.21 7.74
CA LEU A 37 -4.87 -4.59 7.85
C LEU A 37 -4.35 -4.95 9.25
N ILE A 38 -3.64 -4.03 9.90
CA ILE A 38 -3.14 -4.23 11.27
C ILE A 38 -4.27 -4.17 12.30
N ARG A 39 -5.27 -3.32 12.08
CA ARG A 39 -6.42 -3.15 13.00
C ARG A 39 -7.36 -4.35 13.02
N GLY A 40 -7.28 -5.25 12.03
CA GLY A 40 -8.00 -6.52 12.01
C GLY A 40 -9.53 -6.38 12.04
N SER A 41 -10.04 -5.27 11.49
CA SER A 41 -11.47 -4.92 11.50
C SER A 41 -12.26 -5.69 10.46
#